data_AF-A0A7S0P4W4-F1
#
_entry.id   AF-A0A7S0P4W4-F1
#
_cell.length_a   1.000
_cell.length_b   1.000
_cell.length_c   1.000
_cell.angle_alpha   90.00
_cell.angle_beta   90.00
_cell.angle_gamma   90.00
#
_symmetry.space_group_name_H-M   'P 1'
#
loop_
_entity.id
_entity.type
_entity.pdbx_description
1 polymer ?
#
loop_
_entity_poly.entity_id
_entity_poly.type
_entity_poly.pdbx_seq_one_letter_code
_entity_poly.pdbx_strand_id
1 'polypeptide(L)'
;MVEIQCPEHALGSSLSSVQRKRGKVIEELVVRGTPLHIVKASLPVAESFGFVAFLRENTNGCAFAQAVFHQWRIIGADPYEATSSAGGLVIDIRRRKGLREALPSTADYEDQDDT
;
A
#
# COMPACT_ATOMS: atom_id res chain seq x y z
N MET A 1 1.88 -0.76 8.48
CA MET A 1 1.80 -2.14 8.97
C MET A 1 0.38 -2.39 9.42
N VAL A 2 -0.13 -3.58 9.16
CA VAL A 2 -1.44 -4.04 9.63
C VAL A 2 -1.25 -5.27 10.48
N GLU A 3 -1.90 -5.29 11.63
CA GLU A 3 -2.01 -6.44 12.51
C GLU A 3 -3.45 -6.96 12.40
N ILE A 4 -3.58 -8.25 12.12
CA ILE A 4 -4.88 -8.92 11.93
C ILE A 4 -5.01 -9.99 13.00
N GLN A 5 -6.05 -9.88 13.82
CA GLN A 5 -6.44 -10.92 14.74
C GLN A 5 -7.61 -11.70 14.14
N CYS A 6 -7.44 -13.01 14.00
CA CYS A 6 -8.48 -13.89 13.45
C CYS A 6 -8.45 -15.28 14.10
N PRO A 7 -9.59 -15.97 14.18
CA PRO A 7 -9.62 -17.38 14.55
C PRO A 7 -9.03 -18.26 13.44
N GLU A 8 -8.57 -19.47 13.80
CA GLU A 8 -7.92 -20.42 12.88
C GLU A 8 -8.71 -20.65 11.57
N HIS A 9 -10.04 -20.80 11.64
CA HIS A 9 -10.88 -21.01 10.46
C HIS A 9 -10.89 -19.83 9.47
N ALA A 10 -10.57 -18.61 9.92
CA ALA A 10 -10.57 -17.39 9.11
C ALA A 10 -9.15 -16.93 8.72
N LEU A 11 -8.11 -17.68 9.13
CA LEU A 11 -6.71 -17.38 8.84
C LEU A 11 -6.44 -17.37 7.32
N GLY A 12 -6.89 -18.39 6.61
CA GLY A 12 -6.71 -18.51 5.16
C GLY A 12 -7.31 -17.32 4.40
N SER A 13 -8.53 -16.92 4.75
CA SER A 13 -9.20 -15.74 4.17
C SER A 13 -8.46 -14.43 4.49
N SER A 14 -7.91 -14.31 5.71
CA SER A 14 -7.15 -13.13 6.13
C SER A 14 -5.83 -13.00 5.36
N LEU A 15 -5.09 -14.11 5.20
CA LEU A 15 -3.86 -14.16 4.40
C LEU A 15 -4.13 -13.85 2.93
N SER A 16 -5.19 -14.43 2.36
CA SER A 16 -5.61 -14.12 0.98
C SER A 16 -5.97 -12.64 0.81
N SER A 17 -6.64 -12.05 1.81
CA SER A 17 -7.01 -10.63 1.78
C SER A 17 -5.79 -9.71 1.74
N VAL A 18 -4.76 -10.02 2.52
CA VAL A 18 -3.47 -9.30 2.51
C VAL A 18 -2.79 -9.42 1.15
N GLN A 19 -2.72 -10.63 0.59
CA GLN A 19 -2.07 -10.88 -0.70
C GLN A 19 -2.76 -10.15 -1.87
N ARG A 20 -4.09 -10.15 -1.90
CA ARG A 20 -4.89 -9.43 -2.93
C ARG A 20 -4.59 -7.94 -2.95
N LYS A 21 -4.25 -7.35 -1.80
CA LYS A 21 -3.88 -5.95 -1.65
C LYS A 21 -2.39 -5.68 -1.75
N ARG A 22 -1.64 -6.62 -2.37
CA ARG A 22 -0.18 -6.54 -2.55
C ARG A 22 0.57 -6.40 -1.22
N GLY A 23 -0.04 -6.88 -0.14
CA GLY A 23 0.57 -6.92 1.18
C GLY A 23 1.53 -8.08 1.31
N LYS A 24 2.56 -7.92 2.14
CA LYS A 24 3.52 -8.98 2.48
C LYS A 24 3.42 -9.29 3.97
N VAL A 25 3.14 -10.54 4.29
CA VAL A 25 3.16 -11.05 5.67
C VAL A 25 4.59 -11.01 6.21
N ILE A 26 4.73 -10.51 7.43
CA ILE A 26 6.01 -10.35 8.13
C ILE A 26 6.13 -11.43 9.20
N GLU A 27 5.06 -11.61 9.98
CA GLU A 27 5.05 -12.48 11.15
C GLU A 27 3.65 -13.08 11.31
N GLU A 28 3.60 -14.34 11.74
CA GLU A 28 2.39 -15.02 12.17
C GLU A 28 2.63 -15.62 13.55
N LEU A 29 1.74 -15.31 14.49
CA LEU A 29 1.80 -15.71 15.89
C LEU A 29 0.52 -16.46 16.25
N VAL A 30 0.66 -17.64 16.87
CA VAL A 30 -0.46 -18.39 17.44
C VAL A 30 -0.55 -18.07 18.92
N VAL A 31 -1.71 -17.61 19.39
CA VAL A 31 -1.92 -17.28 20.80
C VAL A 31 -2.17 -18.56 21.59
N ARG A 32 -1.16 -19.03 22.32
CA ARG A 32 -1.21 -20.28 23.09
C ARG A 32 -2.43 -20.29 24.04
N GLY A 33 -3.17 -21.39 24.04
CA GLY A 33 -4.35 -21.57 24.87
C GLY A 33 -5.65 -20.97 24.29
N THR A 34 -5.60 -20.38 23.09
CA THR A 34 -6.78 -19.87 22.38
C THR A 34 -6.72 -20.26 20.89
N PRO A 35 -7.86 -20.30 20.18
CA PRO A 35 -7.88 -20.56 18.74
C PRO A 35 -7.54 -19.32 17.89
N LEU A 36 -6.84 -18.33 18.46
CA LEU A 36 -6.59 -17.02 17.85
C LEU A 36 -5.19 -16.94 17.25
N HIS A 37 -5.13 -16.38 16.04
CA HIS A 37 -3.92 -16.07 15.30
C HIS A 37 -3.77 -14.56 15.19
N ILE A 38 -2.53 -14.08 15.27
CA ILE A 38 -2.14 -12.70 15.05
C ILE A 38 -1.20 -12.67 13.85
N VAL A 39 -1.62 -12.03 12.77
CA VAL A 39 -0.85 -11.87 11.54
C VAL A 39 -0.41 -10.42 11.41
N LYS A 40 0.91 -10.19 11.33
CA LYS A 40 1.46 -8.87 11.01
C LYS A 40 1.88 -8.83 9.55
N ALA A 41 1.41 -7.82 8.83
CA ALA A 41 1.72 -7.63 7.42
C ALA A 41 2.09 -6.18 7.08
N SER A 42 2.97 -6.02 6.10
CA SER A 42 3.14 -4.76 5.40
C SER A 42 2.07 -4.63 4.33
N LEU A 43 1.42 -3.46 4.28
CA LEU A 43 0.35 -3.14 3.33
C LEU A 43 0.69 -1.79 2.69
N PRO A 44 0.70 -1.66 1.35
CA PRO A 44 0.86 -0.36 0.69
C PRO A 44 -0.26 0.60 1.11
N VAL A 45 0.08 1.84 1.43
CA VAL A 45 -0.92 2.84 1.90
C VAL A 45 -2.01 3.07 0.84
N ALA A 46 -1.65 3.11 -0.44
CA ALA A 46 -2.60 3.23 -1.55
C ALA A 46 -3.67 2.11 -1.56
N GLU A 47 -3.31 0.90 -1.09
CA GLU A 47 -4.21 -0.26 -1.05
C GLU A 47 -4.94 -0.43 0.29
N SER A 48 -4.61 0.41 1.28
CA SER A 48 -5.16 0.30 2.64
C SER A 48 -6.57 0.88 2.77
N PHE A 49 -6.96 1.78 1.87
CA PHE A 49 -8.30 2.35 1.84
C PHE A 49 -9.34 1.26 1.56
N GLY A 50 -10.32 1.13 2.45
CA GLY A 50 -11.34 0.08 2.38
C GLY A 50 -10.86 -1.31 2.78
N PHE A 51 -9.60 -1.49 3.20
CA PHE A 51 -9.07 -2.80 3.58
C PHE A 51 -9.83 -3.45 4.74
N VAL A 52 -10.21 -2.68 5.75
CA VAL A 52 -10.94 -3.20 6.92
C VAL A 52 -12.30 -3.75 6.52
N ALA A 53 -13.05 -3.03 5.67
CA ALA A 53 -14.34 -3.50 5.17
C ALA A 53 -14.18 -4.77 4.31
N PHE A 54 -13.19 -4.77 3.41
CA PHE A 54 -12.87 -5.91 2.58
C PHE A 54 -12.46 -7.15 3.40
N LEU A 55 -11.61 -6.99 4.41
CA LEU A 55 -11.21 -8.08 5.31
C LEU A 55 -12.43 -8.64 6.06
N ARG A 56 -13.30 -7.75 6.56
CA ARG A 56 -14.52 -8.14 7.28
C ARG A 56 -15.43 -8.98 6.40
N GLU A 57 -15.64 -8.57 5.16
CA GLU A 57 -16.45 -9.32 4.19
C GLU A 57 -15.87 -10.72 3.91
N ASN A 58 -14.57 -10.81 3.64
CA ASN A 58 -13.91 -12.09 3.34
C ASN A 58 -13.82 -13.05 4.54
N THR A 59 -13.99 -12.54 5.76
CA THR A 59 -13.88 -13.32 7.00
C THR A 59 -15.21 -13.45 7.74
N ASN A 60 -16.33 -13.08 7.12
CA ASN A 60 -17.66 -13.04 7.74
C ASN A 60 -17.71 -12.24 9.05
N GLY A 61 -16.83 -11.24 9.20
CA GLY A 61 -16.71 -10.42 10.39
C GLY A 61 -15.93 -11.05 11.54
N CYS A 62 -15.31 -12.22 11.35
CA CYS A 62 -14.55 -12.91 12.38
C CYS A 62 -13.09 -12.41 12.52
N ALA A 63 -12.61 -11.53 11.64
CA ALA A 63 -11.27 -10.96 11.72
C ALA A 63 -11.30 -9.45 12.02
N PHE A 64 -10.33 -9.01 12.80
CA PHE A 64 -10.14 -7.61 13.19
C PHE A 64 -8.77 -7.12 12.74
N ALA A 65 -8.72 -5.98 12.06
CA ALA A 65 -7.48 -5.36 11.61
C ALA A 65 -7.20 -4.04 12.33
N GLN A 66 -5.96 -3.84 12.75
CA GLN A 66 -5.43 -2.58 13.23
C GLN A 66 -4.26 -2.17 12.34
N ALA A 67 -4.31 -0.96 11.78
CA ALA A 67 -3.27 -0.47 10.88
C ALA A 67 -2.60 0.78 11.45
N VAL A 68 -1.27 0.80 11.41
CA VAL A 68 -0.43 1.94 11.80
C VAL A 68 0.59 2.22 10.71
N PHE A 69 1.02 3.46 10.57
CA PHE A 69 2.16 3.77 9.71
C PHE A 69 3.41 3.02 10.20
N HIS A 70 4.26 2.57 9.27
CA HIS A 70 5.46 1.80 9.61
C HIS A 70 6.73 2.35 8.96
N GLN A 71 6.73 2.53 7.63
CA GLN A 71 7.91 2.98 6.90
C GLN A 71 7.52 3.57 5.54
N TRP A 72 8.43 4.36 4.98
CA TRP A 72 8.45 4.73 3.57
C TRP A 72 9.13 3.65 2.74
N ARG A 73 8.65 3.43 1.52
CA ARG A 73 9.28 2.51 0.57
C ARG A 73 9.38 3.20 -0.78
N ILE A 74 10.55 3.10 -1.39
CA ILE A 74 10.79 3.62 -2.74
C ILE A 74 10.03 2.76 -3.75
N ILE A 75 9.36 3.41 -4.69
CA ILE A 75 8.79 2.75 -5.87
C ILE A 75 9.93 2.61 -6.87
N GLY A 76 10.28 1.38 -7.24
CA GLY A 76 11.37 1.08 -8.18
C GLY A 76 10.99 1.31 -9.65
N ALA A 77 10.29 2.40 -9.96
CA ALA A 77 9.89 2.77 -11.31
C ALA A 77 10.27 4.23 -11.57
N ASP A 78 10.66 4.56 -12.81
CA ASP A 78 11.10 5.90 -13.17
C ASP A 78 9.90 6.88 -13.20
N PRO A 79 9.91 7.96 -12.39
CA PRO A 79 8.83 8.94 -12.42
C PRO A 79 8.75 9.76 -13.73
N TYR A 80 9.82 9.83 -14.54
CA TYR A 80 9.81 10.56 -15.82
C TYR A 80 9.22 9.72 -16.97
N GLU A 81 9.19 8.41 -16.83
CA GLU A 81 8.55 7.52 -17.80
C GLU A 81 7.03 7.48 -17.54
N ALA A 82 6.26 8.14 -18.40
CA ALA A 82 4.79 8.27 -18.24
C ALA A 82 4.04 6.94 -18.17
N THR A 83 4.56 5.89 -18.81
CA THR A 83 3.99 4.53 -18.80
C THR A 83 4.32 3.74 -17.54
N SER A 84 5.22 4.23 -16.69
CA SER A 84 5.61 3.58 -15.45
C SER A 84 4.57 3.80 -14.35
N SER A 85 4.56 2.90 -13.37
CA SER A 85 3.68 3.05 -12.18
C SER A 85 3.94 4.33 -11.38
N ALA A 86 5.18 4.82 -11.37
CA ALA A 86 5.54 6.07 -10.71
C ALA A 86 5.15 7.28 -11.58
N GLY A 87 5.40 7.22 -12.89
CA GLY A 87 5.07 8.30 -13.82
C GLY A 87 3.57 8.59 -13.88
N GLY A 88 2.74 7.55 -14.01
CA GLY A 88 1.28 7.71 -13.98
C GLY A 88 0.79 8.38 -12.69
N LEU A 89 1.31 7.94 -11.52
CA LEU A 89 0.96 8.54 -10.23
C LEU A 89 1.36 10.02 -10.15
N VAL A 90 2.54 10.38 -10.65
CA VAL A 90 3.02 11.75 -10.66
C VAL A 90 2.16 12.64 -11.56
N ILE A 91 1.81 12.17 -12.77
CA ILE A 91 0.93 12.89 -13.71
C ILE A 91 -0.44 13.13 -13.08
N ASP A 92 -1.06 12.11 -12.48
CA ASP A 92 -2.37 12.23 -11.83
C ASP A 92 -2.35 13.26 -10.69
N ILE A 93 -1.29 13.28 -9.89
CA ILE A 93 -1.13 14.26 -8.82
C ILE A 93 -0.96 15.68 -9.38
N ARG A 94 -0.15 15.86 -10.44
CA ARG A 94 0.07 17.16 -11.09
C ARG A 94 -1.22 17.71 -11.68
N ARG A 95 -1.97 16.88 -12.42
CA ARG A 95 -3.29 17.22 -12.95
C ARG A 95 -4.24 17.67 -11.84
N ARG A 96 -4.35 16.90 -10.76
CA ARG A 96 -5.19 17.24 -9.60
C ARG A 96 -4.79 18.55 -8.93
N LYS A 97 -3.51 18.94 -9.01
CA LYS A 97 -2.97 20.19 -8.47
C LYS A 97 -3.00 21.36 -9.47
N GLY A 98 -3.51 21.16 -10.68
CA GLY A 98 -3.54 22.20 -11.72
C GLY A 98 -2.16 22.53 -12.30
N LEU A 99 -1.20 21.63 -12.18
CA LEU A 99 0.15 21.78 -12.72
C LEU A 99 0.25 21.19 -14.15
N ARG A 100 1.21 21.67 -14.93
CA ARG A 100 1.55 21.12 -16.26
C ARG A 100 1.87 19.63 -16.14
N GLU A 101 1.23 18.78 -16.93
CA GLU A 101 1.40 17.31 -16.88
C GLU A 101 2.83 16.89 -17.23
N ALA A 102 3.43 17.54 -18.23
CA ALA A 102 4.84 17.35 -18.54
C ALA A 102 5.69 17.70 -17.31
N LEU A 103 6.53 16.74 -16.91
CA LEU A 103 7.54 16.98 -15.90
C LEU A 103 8.54 18.02 -16.43
N PRO A 104 8.95 18.96 -15.58
CA PRO A 104 9.98 19.91 -15.97
C PRO A 104 11.28 19.16 -16.22
N SER A 105 11.93 19.48 -17.33
CA SER A 105 13.26 18.93 -17.63
C SER A 105 14.31 19.74 -16.87
N THR A 106 15.55 19.23 -16.79
CA THR A 106 16.65 19.99 -16.18
C THR A 106 16.85 21.36 -16.85
N ALA A 107 16.64 21.43 -18.17
CA ALA A 107 16.75 22.68 -18.95
C ALA A 107 15.74 23.77 -18.54
N ASP A 108 14.62 23.43 -17.92
CA ASP A 108 13.66 24.42 -17.40
C ASP A 108 14.22 25.19 -16.17
N TYR A 109 15.35 24.72 -15.60
CA TYR A 109 16.00 25.27 -14.41
C TYR A 109 17.43 25.76 -14.64
N GLU A 110 18.00 25.49 -15.81
CA GLU A 110 19.33 25.99 -16.18
C GLU A 110 19.19 27.44 -16.62
N ASP A 111 20.00 28.33 -16.04
CA ASP A 111 20.09 29.71 -16.52
C ASP A 111 20.64 29.69 -17.94
N GLN A 112 19.96 30.34 -18.88
CA GLN A 112 20.52 30.53 -20.21
C GLN A 112 21.64 31.55 -20.08
N ASP A 113 22.88 31.11 -20.25
CA ASP A 113 24.02 32.01 -20.34
C ASP A 113 23.79 32.97 -21.52
N ASP A 114 23.46 34.22 -21.20
CA ASP A 114 23.34 35.32 -22.17
C ASP A 114 24.70 35.49 -22.89
N THR A 115 24.83 34.86 -24.06
CA THR A 115 25.97 35.04 -24.98
C THR A 115 25.52 35.77 -26.24
#